data_AF-A0AAQ4DBZ3-F1
#
_entry.id   AF-A0AAQ4DBZ3-F1
#
_cell.length_a   1.000
_cell.length_b   1.000
_cell.length_c   1.000
_cell.angle_alpha   90.00
_cell.angle_beta   90.00
_cell.angle_gamma   90.00
#
_symmetry.space_group_name_H-M   'P 1'
#
loop_
_entity.id
_entity.type
_entity.pdbx_description
1 polymer ?
#
loop_
_entity_poly.entity_id
_entity_poly.type
_entity_poly.pdbx_seq_one_letter_code
_entity_poly.pdbx_strand_id
1 'polypeptide(L)'
;VRRNYGLVQCAAGFVLGSSLKRTAVAFEQVSWHPQLSTTVQRMGSLSEADAALRIREGARRLHNEFWHLTGIVRAGIVCNRPESGVDGAEEKPELDDLGPYLLEHVRSFLKVGDVLDEETGVRPGDSVAARGAAANGRPRRTIRR
;
A
#
# COMPACT_ATOMS: atom_id res chain seq x y z
N VAL A 1 -2.04 -24.90 -18.22
CA VAL A 1 -2.48 -23.51 -17.91
C VAL A 1 -2.43 -23.29 -16.38
N ARG A 2 -1.27 -22.92 -15.81
CA ARG A 2 -1.09 -22.75 -14.34
C ARG A 2 -0.61 -21.35 -13.94
N ARG A 3 -0.20 -20.51 -14.90
CA ARG A 3 0.48 -19.22 -14.63
C ARG A 3 -0.36 -18.16 -13.93
N ASN A 4 -1.70 -18.19 -14.09
CA ASN A 4 -2.58 -17.16 -13.53
C ASN A 4 -3.30 -17.58 -12.25
N TYR A 5 -3.15 -18.83 -11.82
CA TYR A 5 -3.91 -19.35 -10.68
C TYR A 5 -3.52 -18.68 -9.36
N GLY A 6 -2.22 -18.45 -9.13
CA GLY A 6 -1.74 -17.73 -7.94
C GLY A 6 -2.26 -16.30 -7.87
N LEU A 7 -2.33 -15.61 -9.02
CA LEU A 7 -2.87 -14.25 -9.11
C LEU A 7 -4.37 -14.22 -8.78
N VAL A 8 -5.14 -15.18 -9.30
CA VAL A 8 -6.57 -15.33 -8.99
C VAL A 8 -6.79 -15.68 -7.52
N GLN A 9 -5.95 -16.51 -6.91
CA GLN A 9 -6.02 -16.78 -5.46
C GLN A 9 -5.71 -15.53 -4.62
N CYS A 10 -4.71 -14.74 -5.00
CA CYS A 10 -4.42 -13.47 -4.34
C CYS A 10 -5.59 -12.48 -4.46
N ALA A 11 -6.20 -12.37 -5.64
CA ALA A 11 -7.38 -11.55 -5.88
C ALA A 11 -8.59 -12.02 -5.04
N ALA A 12 -8.81 -13.34 -4.93
CA ALA A 12 -9.84 -13.89 -4.05
C ALA A 12 -9.59 -13.54 -2.58
N GLY A 13 -8.32 -13.52 -2.14
CA GLY A 13 -7.97 -13.05 -0.81
C GLY A 13 -8.42 -11.61 -0.53
N PHE A 14 -8.30 -10.70 -1.51
CA PHE A 14 -8.84 -9.35 -1.39
C PHE A 14 -10.36 -9.35 -1.24
N VAL A 15 -11.07 -10.06 -2.13
CA VAL A 15 -12.54 -10.21 -2.09
C VAL A 15 -13.03 -10.73 -0.74
N LEU A 16 -12.26 -11.62 -0.11
CA LEU A 16 -12.58 -12.21 1.19
C LEU A 16 -12.16 -11.35 2.40
N GLY A 17 -11.54 -10.18 2.19
CA GLY A 17 -11.29 -9.21 3.27
C GLY A 17 -9.84 -8.79 3.46
N SER A 18 -8.88 -9.29 2.68
CA SER A 18 -7.48 -8.87 2.79
C SER A 18 -7.31 -7.38 2.43
N SER A 19 -6.64 -6.63 3.30
CA SER A 19 -6.24 -5.23 3.11
C SER A 19 -4.85 -5.07 2.47
N LEU A 20 -4.15 -6.17 2.18
CA LEU A 20 -2.81 -6.11 1.61
C LEU A 20 -2.84 -5.52 0.19
N LYS A 21 -2.00 -4.51 -0.07
CA LYS A 21 -1.84 -3.87 -1.39
C LYS A 21 -1.66 -4.88 -2.51
N ARG A 22 -0.78 -5.89 -2.34
CA ARG A 22 -0.58 -6.97 -3.34
C ARG A 22 -1.86 -7.71 -3.73
N THR A 23 -2.79 -7.89 -2.81
CA THR A 23 -4.07 -8.57 -3.08
C THR A 23 -5.05 -7.65 -3.80
N ALA A 24 -5.03 -6.35 -3.49
CA ALA A 24 -5.78 -5.33 -4.20
C ALA A 24 -5.28 -5.17 -5.65
N VAL A 25 -3.94 -5.15 -5.86
CA VAL A 25 -3.31 -5.15 -7.19
C VAL A 25 -3.73 -6.39 -7.98
N ALA A 26 -3.66 -7.57 -7.38
CA ALA A 26 -4.09 -8.80 -8.03
C ALA A 26 -5.57 -8.73 -8.44
N PHE A 27 -6.43 -8.25 -7.55
CA PHE A 27 -7.86 -8.08 -7.83
C PHE A 27 -8.13 -7.09 -8.96
N GLU A 28 -7.46 -5.94 -8.99
CA GLU A 28 -7.57 -4.97 -10.07
C GLU A 28 -7.20 -5.59 -11.43
N GLN A 29 -6.17 -6.45 -11.47
CA GLN A 29 -5.71 -7.10 -12.70
C GLN A 29 -6.63 -8.23 -13.20
N VAL A 30 -7.30 -8.97 -12.31
CA VAL A 30 -8.05 -10.19 -12.68
C VAL A 30 -9.51 -10.19 -12.25
N SER A 31 -10.07 -9.04 -11.87
CA SER A 31 -11.49 -8.88 -11.50
C SER A 31 -12.45 -9.38 -12.59
N TRP A 32 -12.07 -9.26 -13.86
CA TRP A 32 -12.81 -9.74 -15.03
C TRP A 32 -12.62 -11.25 -15.31
N HIS A 33 -11.67 -11.90 -14.64
CA HIS A 33 -11.27 -13.26 -14.97
C HIS A 33 -12.33 -14.27 -14.46
N PRO A 34 -12.82 -15.19 -15.31
CA PRO A 34 -13.94 -16.08 -14.96
C PRO A 34 -13.64 -17.01 -13.79
N GLN A 35 -12.38 -17.40 -13.60
CA GLN A 35 -11.98 -18.29 -12.49
C GLN A 35 -12.00 -17.60 -11.11
N LEU A 36 -12.17 -16.28 -11.05
CA LEU A 36 -12.24 -15.56 -9.78
C LEU A 36 -13.45 -15.99 -8.96
N SER A 37 -14.64 -16.08 -9.58
CA SER A 37 -15.86 -16.52 -8.90
C SER A 37 -15.69 -17.92 -8.30
N THR A 38 -15.23 -18.89 -9.10
CA THR A 38 -14.99 -20.26 -8.63
C THR A 38 -13.96 -20.31 -7.49
N THR A 39 -12.93 -19.46 -7.56
CA THR A 39 -11.89 -19.41 -6.54
C THR A 39 -12.40 -18.79 -5.24
N VAL A 40 -13.21 -17.73 -5.31
CA VAL A 40 -13.86 -17.09 -4.16
C VAL A 40 -14.85 -18.05 -3.50
N GLN A 41 -15.70 -18.72 -4.28
CA GLN A 41 -16.63 -19.74 -3.77
C GLN A 41 -15.89 -20.81 -2.97
N ARG A 42 -14.84 -21.38 -3.56
CA ARG A 42 -14.05 -22.43 -2.92
C ARG A 42 -13.27 -21.96 -1.69
N MET A 43 -12.68 -20.76 -1.73
CA MET A 43 -11.87 -20.24 -0.61
C MET A 43 -12.74 -19.75 0.55
N GLY A 44 -13.92 -19.19 0.26
CA GLY A 44 -14.84 -18.66 1.27
C GLY A 44 -15.97 -19.61 1.65
N SER A 45 -16.05 -20.81 1.04
CA SER A 45 -17.20 -21.72 1.16
C SER A 45 -18.54 -21.02 0.90
N LEU A 46 -18.58 -20.17 -0.14
CA LEU A 46 -19.71 -19.32 -0.49
C LEU A 46 -20.54 -19.92 -1.63
N SER A 47 -21.84 -19.59 -1.66
CA SER A 47 -22.66 -19.82 -2.84
C SER A 47 -22.18 -18.95 -4.02
N GLU A 48 -22.58 -19.30 -5.24
CA GLU A 48 -22.27 -18.48 -6.42
C GLU A 48 -22.82 -17.06 -6.29
N ALA A 49 -24.05 -16.91 -5.78
CA ALA A 49 -24.68 -15.62 -5.56
C ALA A 49 -23.89 -14.77 -4.55
N ASP A 50 -23.47 -15.38 -3.44
CA ASP A 50 -22.67 -14.69 -2.42
C ASP A 50 -21.28 -14.33 -2.93
N ALA A 51 -20.64 -15.20 -3.71
CA ALA A 51 -19.35 -14.90 -4.33
C ALA A 51 -19.46 -13.73 -5.31
N ALA A 52 -20.52 -13.68 -6.13
CA ALA A 52 -20.79 -12.56 -7.03
C ALA A 52 -21.08 -11.25 -6.28
N LEU A 53 -21.77 -11.33 -5.13
CA LEU A 53 -21.96 -10.18 -4.25
C LEU A 53 -20.62 -9.69 -3.70
N ARG A 54 -19.81 -10.59 -3.14
CA ARG A 54 -18.49 -10.25 -2.57
C ARG A 54 -17.54 -9.65 -3.61
N ILE A 55 -17.55 -10.13 -4.85
CA ILE A 55 -16.73 -9.56 -5.93
C ILE A 55 -17.16 -8.12 -6.22
N ARG A 56 -18.47 -7.86 -6.30
CA ARG A 56 -19.00 -6.49 -6.48
C ARG A 56 -18.65 -5.58 -5.31
N GLU A 57 -18.77 -6.08 -4.08
CA GLU A 57 -18.35 -5.35 -2.87
C GLU A 57 -16.85 -5.07 -2.87
N GLY A 58 -16.04 -6.03 -3.32
CA GLY A 58 -14.59 -5.86 -3.50
C GLY A 58 -14.26 -4.73 -4.48
N ALA A 59 -14.95 -4.66 -5.62
CA ALA A 59 -14.78 -3.55 -6.57
C ALA A 59 -15.14 -2.19 -5.96
N ARG A 60 -16.24 -2.12 -5.20
CA ARG A 60 -16.63 -0.91 -4.47
C ARG A 60 -15.60 -0.55 -3.40
N ARG A 61 -15.08 -1.53 -2.67
CA ARG A 61 -14.05 -1.32 -1.64
C ARG A 61 -12.76 -0.80 -2.24
N LEU A 62 -12.30 -1.38 -3.34
CA LEU A 62 -11.12 -0.92 -4.07
C LEU A 62 -11.23 0.55 -4.47
N HIS A 63 -12.43 0.97 -4.90
CA HIS A 63 -12.70 2.37 -5.25
C HIS A 63 -12.66 3.29 -4.03
N ASN A 64 -13.41 2.94 -2.97
CA ASN A 64 -13.58 3.79 -1.79
C ASN A 64 -12.30 3.88 -0.93
N GLU A 65 -11.54 2.79 -0.85
CA GLU A 65 -10.38 2.66 0.03
C GLU A 65 -9.05 2.76 -0.75
N PHE A 66 -9.07 3.18 -2.01
CA PHE A 66 -7.89 3.24 -2.88
C PHE A 66 -6.67 3.88 -2.19
N TRP A 67 -6.85 5.08 -1.65
CA TRP A 67 -5.79 5.85 -0.99
C TRP A 67 -5.25 5.13 0.25
N HIS A 68 -6.13 4.49 1.01
CA HIS A 68 -5.74 3.72 2.19
C HIS A 68 -4.96 2.44 1.80
N LEU A 69 -5.45 1.69 0.82
CA LEU A 69 -4.83 0.44 0.34
C LEU A 69 -3.46 0.67 -0.31
N THR A 70 -3.24 1.85 -0.86
CA THR A 70 -1.98 2.24 -1.49
C THR A 70 -0.97 2.85 -0.51
N GLY A 71 -1.39 3.14 0.73
CA GLY A 71 -0.55 3.76 1.75
C GLY A 71 -0.38 5.28 1.55
N ILE A 72 -1.13 5.89 0.64
CA ILE A 72 -1.03 7.32 0.36
C ILE A 72 -1.75 8.10 1.47
N VAL A 73 -0.97 8.89 2.20
CA VAL A 73 -1.50 9.93 3.09
C VAL A 73 -1.74 11.18 2.25
N ARG A 74 -2.90 11.83 2.39
CA ARG A 74 -3.24 13.03 1.60
C ARG A 74 -2.18 14.14 1.72
N ALA A 75 -1.70 14.39 2.93
CA ALA A 75 -0.61 15.33 3.20
C ALA A 75 0.74 14.95 2.55
N GLY A 76 0.90 13.73 2.05
CA GLY A 76 2.13 13.26 1.40
C GLY A 76 2.18 13.46 -0.11
N ILE A 77 1.08 13.91 -0.75
CA ILE A 77 1.07 14.09 -2.20
C ILE A 77 1.48 15.52 -2.56
N VAL A 78 2.60 15.63 -3.26
CA VAL A 78 3.16 16.89 -3.76
C VAL A 78 3.21 16.90 -5.29
N CYS A 79 2.81 18.02 -5.90
CA CYS A 79 2.98 18.21 -7.33
C CYS A 79 4.45 18.48 -7.68
N ASN A 80 5.03 17.69 -8.60
CA ASN A 80 6.33 18.02 -9.18
C ASN A 80 6.14 19.18 -10.17
N ARG A 81 6.73 20.33 -9.86
CA ARG A 81 6.77 21.47 -10.79
C ARG A 81 7.83 21.22 -11.86
N PRO A 82 7.60 21.58 -13.13
CA PRO A 82 8.67 21.65 -14.11
C PRO A 82 9.77 22.61 -13.62
N GLU A 83 11.03 22.26 -13.87
CA GLU A 83 12.23 23.01 -13.44
C GLU A 83 12.30 24.47 -13.93
N SER A 84 11.42 24.86 -14.85
CA SER A 84 11.24 26.25 -15.27
C SER A 84 10.51 27.04 -14.18
N GLY A 85 11.29 27.55 -13.23
CA GLY A 85 10.84 28.41 -12.15
C GLY A 85 10.07 29.62 -12.68
N VAL A 86 8.83 29.75 -12.25
CA VAL A 86 8.22 31.07 -12.09
C VAL A 86 8.36 31.40 -10.62
N ASP A 87 9.30 32.29 -10.33
CA ASP A 87 9.61 32.80 -9.01
C ASP A 87 8.35 33.37 -8.34
N GLY A 88 8.07 32.95 -7.10
CA GLY A 88 7.09 33.62 -6.23
C GLY A 88 5.85 32.84 -5.78
N ALA A 89 5.73 31.54 -6.06
CA ALA A 89 4.70 30.70 -5.42
C ALA A 89 5.36 29.85 -4.33
N GLU A 90 5.39 30.39 -3.10
CA GLU A 90 6.05 29.77 -1.93
C GLU A 90 5.30 28.54 -1.38
N GLU A 91 4.04 28.34 -1.79
CA GLU A 91 3.23 27.19 -1.37
C GLU A 91 3.19 26.13 -2.50
N LYS A 92 3.74 24.95 -2.23
CA LYS A 92 3.36 23.75 -2.98
C LYS A 92 1.89 23.52 -2.66
N PRO A 93 0.96 23.49 -3.64
CA PRO A 93 -0.41 23.08 -3.34
C PRO A 93 -0.33 21.65 -2.81
N GLU A 94 -0.61 21.50 -1.53
CA GLU A 94 -0.76 20.19 -0.90
C GLU A 94 -2.08 19.62 -1.39
N LEU A 95 -2.16 18.31 -1.50
CA LEU A 95 -3.38 17.66 -1.99
C LEU A 95 -4.60 17.89 -1.08
N ASP A 96 -4.38 18.35 0.16
CA ASP A 96 -5.45 18.79 1.06
C ASP A 96 -6.18 20.05 0.56
N ASP A 97 -5.57 20.83 -0.34
CA ASP A 97 -6.23 21.92 -1.08
C ASP A 97 -7.07 21.41 -2.25
N LEU A 98 -6.83 20.16 -2.69
CA LEU A 98 -7.59 19.55 -3.77
C LEU A 98 -8.89 18.99 -3.19
N GLY A 99 -9.99 19.67 -3.51
CA GLY A 99 -11.33 19.20 -3.16
C GLY A 99 -11.58 17.75 -3.60
N PRO A 100 -12.57 17.07 -2.99
CA PRO A 100 -12.81 15.63 -3.19
C PRO A 100 -12.98 15.22 -4.66
N TYR A 101 -13.54 16.08 -5.50
CA TYR A 101 -13.71 15.85 -6.94
C TYR A 101 -12.37 15.69 -7.68
N LEU A 102 -11.36 16.47 -7.31
CA LEU A 102 -10.06 16.41 -7.97
C LEU A 102 -9.29 15.16 -7.53
N LEU A 103 -9.48 14.69 -6.30
CA LEU A 103 -8.94 13.40 -5.85
C LEU A 103 -9.54 12.23 -6.63
N GLU A 104 -10.85 12.23 -6.84
CA GLU A 104 -11.50 11.22 -7.69
C GLU A 104 -10.98 11.29 -9.12
N HIS A 105 -10.75 12.50 -9.64
CA HIS A 105 -10.18 12.70 -10.97
C HIS A 105 -8.75 12.17 -11.07
N VAL A 106 -7.87 12.48 -10.12
CA VAL A 106 -6.50 11.92 -10.06
C VAL A 106 -6.54 10.40 -9.98
N ARG A 107 -7.38 9.84 -9.10
CA ARG A 107 -7.57 8.38 -8.96
C ARG A 107 -8.00 7.73 -10.27
N SER A 108 -8.72 8.43 -11.15
CA SER A 108 -9.13 7.87 -12.45
C SER A 108 -7.95 7.53 -13.38
N PHE A 109 -6.78 8.15 -13.13
CA PHE A 109 -5.55 7.89 -13.86
C PHE A 109 -4.62 6.88 -13.18
N LEU A 110 -4.92 6.47 -11.94
CA LEU A 110 -4.03 5.62 -11.13
C LEU A 110 -4.58 4.21 -10.95
N LYS A 111 -3.68 3.23 -11.10
CA LYS A 111 -3.88 1.85 -10.63
C LYS A 111 -3.22 1.66 -9.27
N VAL A 112 -3.67 0.67 -8.51
CA VAL A 112 -3.07 0.36 -7.19
C VAL A 112 -1.58 0.02 -7.33
N GLY A 113 -1.22 -0.64 -8.45
CA GLY A 113 0.15 -1.01 -8.76
C GLY A 113 1.04 0.16 -9.21
N ASP A 114 0.48 1.30 -9.60
CA ASP A 114 1.25 2.47 -10.03
C ASP A 114 1.82 3.24 -8.83
N VAL A 115 1.24 3.05 -7.65
CA VAL A 115 1.75 3.62 -6.40
C VAL A 115 2.92 2.77 -5.92
N LEU A 116 4.11 3.35 -5.83
CA LEU A 116 5.27 2.68 -5.24
C LEU A 116 5.10 2.60 -3.72
N ASP A 117 5.60 1.53 -3.11
CA ASP A 117 5.71 1.49 -1.66
C ASP A 117 6.74 2.54 -1.24
N GLU A 118 6.49 3.26 -0.13
CA GLU A 118 7.52 4.11 0.44
C GLU A 118 8.74 3.24 0.71
N GLU A 119 9.84 3.51 0.01
CA GLU A 119 11.13 2.99 0.42
C GLU A 119 11.32 3.52 1.84
N THR A 120 11.21 2.65 2.84
CA THR A 120 11.64 2.97 4.21
C THR A 120 13.05 3.49 4.05
N GLY A 121 13.20 4.80 4.15
CA GLY A 121 14.41 5.52 3.78
C GLY A 121 15.56 5.15 4.70
N VAL A 122 16.15 3.98 4.48
CA VAL A 122 17.55 3.75 4.79
C VAL A 122 18.27 4.24 3.55
N ARG A 123 18.66 5.51 3.60
CA ARG A 123 19.74 5.97 2.73
C ARG A 123 20.92 5.02 2.98
N PRO A 124 21.57 4.45 1.94
CA PRO A 124 22.80 3.71 2.12
C PRO A 124 23.89 4.70 2.55
N GLY A 125 23.93 4.98 3.85
CA GLY A 125 24.71 6.07 4.45
C GLY A 125 24.50 6.25 5.96
N ASP A 126 23.34 5.87 6.51
CA ASP A 126 23.05 6.12 7.94
C ASP A 126 23.48 4.98 8.89
N SER A 127 24.30 4.04 8.42
CA SER A 127 24.87 2.96 9.25
C SER A 127 26.29 3.23 9.72
N VAL A 128 26.55 4.34 10.43
CA VAL A 128 27.71 4.43 11.33
C VAL A 128 27.43 5.39 12.49
N ALA A 129 26.88 4.89 13.61
CA ALA A 129 27.28 5.27 14.98
C ALA A 129 26.39 4.62 16.04
N ALA A 130 26.61 3.33 16.30
CA ALA A 130 26.40 2.79 17.64
C ALA A 130 27.56 1.84 17.94
N ARG A 131 28.75 2.44 18.07
CA ARG A 131 29.92 1.77 18.64
C ARG A 131 29.59 1.38 20.08
N GLY A 132 29.93 0.15 20.43
CA GLY A 132 29.51 -0.55 21.63
C GLY A 132 29.78 0.18 22.94
N ALA A 133 28.79 0.10 23.83
CA ALA A 133 29.00 0.12 25.26
C ALA A 133 28.76 -1.30 25.78
N ALA A 134 29.79 -2.15 25.67
CA ALA A 134 29.87 -3.36 26.47
C ALA A 134 30.26 -2.94 27.90
N ALA A 135 29.37 -3.09 28.86
CA ALA A 135 29.70 -2.98 30.27
C ALA A 135 29.01 -4.11 31.04
N ASN A 136 29.69 -5.25 31.10
CA ASN A 136 29.40 -6.29 32.08
C ASN A 136 30.71 -6.83 32.67
N GLY A 137 30.90 -6.64 33.99
CA GLY A 137 31.70 -7.53 34.84
C GLY A 137 33.01 -6.99 35.44
N ARG A 138 32.96 -6.49 36.69
CA ARG A 138 33.49 -7.12 37.93
C ARG A 138 33.98 -6.10 38.99
N PRO A 139 33.86 -6.43 40.29
CA PRO A 139 34.17 -5.51 41.39
C PRO A 139 35.67 -5.52 41.74
N ARG A 140 36.23 -4.34 42.02
CA ARG A 140 37.56 -4.20 42.63
C ARG A 140 37.41 -3.88 44.12
N ARG A 141 37.76 -4.86 44.95
CA ARG A 141 38.17 -4.66 46.36
C ARG A 141 39.30 -3.65 46.41
N THR A 142 39.20 -2.67 47.29
CA THR A 142 40.38 -1.95 47.79
C THR A 142 40.24 -1.77 49.29
N ILE A 143 41.14 -2.43 50.01
CA ILE A 143 41.41 -2.30 51.45
C ILE A 143 42.15 -0.97 51.64
N ARG A 144 41.76 -0.17 52.64
CA ARG A 144 42.67 0.78 53.29
C ARG A 144 42.58 0.61 54.80
N ARG A 145 43.78 0.57 55.39
CA ARG A 145 44.12 0.40 56.79
C ARG A 145 43.65 1.55 57.65
#